data_AF-A0AAU7NTL3-F1
#
_entry.id   AF-A0AAU7NTL3-F1
#
_cell.length_a   1.000
_cell.length_b   1.000
_cell.length_c   1.000
_cell.angle_alpha   90.00
_cell.angle_beta   90.00
_cell.angle_gamma   90.00
#
_symmetry.space_group_name_H-M   'P 1'
#
loop_
_entity.id
_entity.type
_entity.pdbx_description
1 polymer ?
#
loop_
_entity_poly.entity_id
_entity_poly.type
_entity_poly.pdbx_seq_one_letter_code
_entity_poly.pdbx_strand_id
1 'polypeptide(L)'
;MANHVDNTEQLILHAIDVWDREMKQLYEPAAGHNCPYCPKRFIYGCFCSFERRFIEQTIEEMVAKGLVSKHDCDGFPEDFCLKKEIE
;
A
#
# COMPACT_ATOMS: atom_id res chain seq x y z
N MET A 1 -2.12 -15.64 21.77
CA MET A 1 -1.44 -14.38 21.42
C MET A 1 -2.39 -13.62 20.49
N ALA A 2 -3.12 -12.63 21.01
CA ALA A 2 -3.98 -11.81 20.18
C ALA A 2 -3.10 -10.76 19.51
N ASN A 3 -2.94 -10.85 18.19
CA ASN A 3 -2.25 -9.85 17.39
C ASN A 3 -3.05 -8.54 17.48
N HIS A 4 -2.64 -7.63 18.38
CA HIS A 4 -3.07 -6.25 18.33
C HIS A 4 -2.41 -5.61 17.11
N VAL A 5 -3.03 -5.78 15.95
CA VAL A 5 -2.75 -4.98 14.75
C VAL A 5 -3.16 -3.55 15.10
N ASP A 6 -2.25 -2.59 14.96
CA ASP A 6 -2.51 -1.17 15.23
C ASP A 6 -3.67 -0.68 14.34
N ASN A 7 -4.51 0.23 14.82
CA ASN A 7 -5.62 0.78 14.03
C ASN A 7 -5.16 1.31 12.66
N THR A 8 -3.95 1.88 12.61
CA THR A 8 -3.35 2.39 11.37
C THR A 8 -3.01 1.27 10.40
N GLU A 9 -2.44 0.16 10.89
CA GLU A 9 -2.13 -1.02 10.08
C GLU A 9 -3.39 -1.61 9.46
N GLN A 10 -4.49 -1.69 10.23
CA GLN A 10 -5.78 -2.15 9.72
C GLN A 10 -6.33 -1.24 8.62
N LEU A 11 -6.22 0.07 8.77
CA LEU A 11 -6.65 1.03 7.76
C LEU A 11 -5.81 0.93 6.48
N ILE A 12 -4.49 0.75 6.60
CA ILE A 12 -3.59 0.53 5.46
C ILE A 12 -3.97 -0.77 4.74
N LEU A 13 -4.19 -1.87 5.48
CA LEU A 13 -4.66 -3.12 4.91
C LEU A 13 -6.00 -2.92 4.20
N HIS A 14 -6.96 -2.23 4.81
CA HIS A 14 -8.25 -1.98 4.19
C HIS A 14 -8.11 -1.16 2.90
N ALA A 15 -7.26 -0.13 2.89
CA ALA A 15 -6.99 0.66 1.69
C ALA A 15 -6.39 -0.18 0.56
N ILE A 16 -5.52 -1.15 0.87
CA ILE A 16 -4.99 -2.10 -0.13
C ILE A 16 -6.12 -2.96 -0.71
N ASP A 17 -7.05 -3.47 0.11
CA ASP A 17 -8.19 -4.25 -0.40
C ASP A 17 -9.09 -3.45 -1.32
N VAL A 18 -9.42 -2.22 -0.93
CA VAL A 18 -10.25 -1.31 -1.73
C VAL A 18 -9.54 -0.99 -3.05
N TRP A 19 -8.23 -0.76 -2.99
CA TRP A 19 -7.44 -0.56 -4.19
C TRP A 19 -7.54 -1.75 -5.15
N ASP A 20 -7.25 -2.96 -4.68
CA ASP A 20 -7.22 -4.16 -5.51
C ASP A 20 -8.60 -4.54 -6.07
N ARG A 21 -9.67 -4.36 -5.29
CA ARG A 21 -11.04 -4.74 -5.70
C ARG A 21 -11.72 -3.69 -6.57
N GLU A 22 -11.53 -2.41 -6.26
CA GLU A 22 -12.42 -1.35 -6.79
C GLU A 22 -11.67 -0.36 -7.67
N MET A 23 -10.47 0.04 -7.27
CA MET A 23 -9.76 1.16 -7.91
C MET A 23 -8.87 0.69 -9.05
N LYS A 24 -8.12 -0.40 -8.86
CA LYS A 24 -7.11 -0.89 -9.81
C LYS A 24 -7.67 -1.10 -11.22
N GLN A 25 -8.90 -1.59 -11.34
CA GLN A 25 -9.59 -1.81 -12.62
C GLN A 25 -9.89 -0.51 -13.39
N LEU A 26 -9.98 0.63 -12.70
CA LEU A 26 -10.23 1.95 -13.31
C LEU A 26 -8.97 2.52 -13.96
N TYR A 27 -7.79 1.99 -13.62
CA TYR A 27 -6.52 2.39 -14.18
C TYR A 27 -6.10 1.33 -15.22
N GLU A 28 -6.29 1.62 -16.50
CA GLU A 28 -6.09 0.66 -17.60
C GLU A 28 -4.65 0.10 -17.66
N PRO A 29 -4.46 -1.23 -17.85
CA PRO A 29 -3.16 -1.93 -18.02
C PRO A 29 -2.34 -1.52 -19.27
N ALA A 30 -2.84 -0.59 -20.10
CA ALA A 30 -2.32 -0.31 -21.44
C ALA A 30 -0.95 0.41 -21.49
N ALA A 31 -0.39 0.82 -20.35
CA ALA A 31 0.74 1.74 -20.34
C ALA A 31 2.13 1.09 -20.42
N GLY A 32 2.25 -0.25 -20.48
CA GLY A 32 3.56 -0.92 -20.67
C GLY A 32 4.63 -0.63 -19.61
N HIS A 33 4.26 0.04 -18.51
CA HIS A 33 5.13 0.30 -17.38
C HIS A 33 5.01 -0.87 -16.39
N ASN A 34 6.14 -1.32 -15.84
CA ASN A 34 6.15 -2.40 -14.84
C ASN A 34 5.52 -1.99 -13.49
N CYS A 35 5.05 -0.75 -13.35
CA CYS A 35 4.56 -0.25 -12.06
C CYS A 35 3.39 0.77 -12.06
N PRO A 36 2.36 0.67 -12.91
CA PRO A 36 1.38 1.75 -13.07
C PRO A 36 0.22 1.71 -12.07
N TYR A 37 0.16 0.70 -11.17
CA TYR A 37 -1.04 0.42 -10.36
C TYR A 37 -0.75 0.16 -8.89
N CYS A 38 0.17 0.92 -8.30
CA CYS A 38 0.51 0.76 -6.90
C CYS A 38 -0.41 1.56 -5.96
N PRO A 39 -0.85 0.98 -4.84
CA PRO A 39 -1.79 1.62 -3.94
C PRO A 39 -1.20 2.81 -3.18
N LYS A 40 0.11 3.10 -3.25
CA LYS A 40 0.78 4.13 -2.44
C LYS A 40 0.05 5.47 -2.45
N ARG A 41 -0.24 6.01 -3.65
CA ARG A 41 -0.92 7.31 -3.79
C ARG A 41 -2.35 7.27 -3.25
N PHE A 42 -3.03 6.14 -3.46
CA PHE A 42 -4.37 5.92 -2.95
C PHE A 42 -4.37 5.88 -1.41
N ILE A 43 -3.50 5.06 -0.82
CA ILE A 43 -3.27 4.97 0.63
C ILE A 43 -2.98 6.36 1.19
N TYR A 44 -2.05 7.12 0.60
CA TYR A 44 -1.73 8.46 1.06
C TYR A 44 -2.91 9.43 0.95
N GLY A 45 -3.78 9.26 -0.05
CA GLY A 45 -5.02 10.01 -0.20
C GLY A 45 -6.10 9.65 0.83
N CYS A 46 -6.04 8.45 1.42
CA CYS A 46 -6.95 8.02 2.49
C CYS A 46 -6.59 8.63 3.85
N PHE A 47 -5.37 9.14 4.03
CA PHE A 47 -4.90 9.72 5.28
C PHE A 47 -4.72 11.24 5.17
N CYS A 48 -4.72 11.91 6.32
CA CYS A 48 -4.45 13.35 6.35
C CYS A 48 -3.01 13.62 5.90
N SER A 49 -2.80 14.67 5.12
CA SER A 49 -1.50 14.98 4.49
C SER A 49 -0.34 15.19 5.48
N PHE A 50 -0.62 15.51 6.75
CA PHE A 50 0.40 15.65 7.81
C PHE A 50 0.88 14.30 8.38
N GLU A 51 0.21 13.19 8.08
CA GLU A 51 0.52 11.86 8.63
C GLU A 51 1.43 11.05 7.72
N ARG A 52 1.85 11.59 6.57
CA ARG A 52 2.60 10.84 5.54
C ARG A 52 3.83 10.12 6.09
N ARG A 53 4.61 10.78 6.95
CA ARG A 53 5.80 10.17 7.57
C ARG A 53 5.43 9.02 8.51
N PHE A 54 4.34 9.16 9.25
CA PHE A 54 3.84 8.11 10.13
C PHE A 54 3.34 6.92 9.32
N ILE A 55 2.58 7.15 8.24
CA ILE A 55 2.14 6.09 7.32
C ILE A 55 3.33 5.36 6.69
N GLU A 56 4.37 6.09 6.26
CA GLU A 56 5.60 5.48 5.72
C GLU A 56 6.30 4.58 6.74
N GLN A 57 6.43 5.03 7.99
CA GLN A 57 6.99 4.22 9.07
C GLN A 57 6.14 2.99 9.37
N THR A 58 4.81 3.14 9.44
CA THR A 58 3.89 2.02 9.66
C THR A 58 3.99 0.99 8.54
N ILE A 59 4.12 1.42 7.28
CA ILE A 59 4.32 0.50 6.15
C ILE A 59 5.64 -0.27 6.31
N GLU A 60 6.74 0.39 6.68
CA GLU A 60 8.02 -0.29 6.93
C GLU A 60 7.92 -1.32 8.05
N GLU A 61 7.22 -1.01 9.13
CA GLU A 61 6.94 -1.96 10.20
C GLU A 61 6.09 -3.14 9.73
N MET A 62 5.04 -2.89 8.94
CA MET A 62 4.19 -3.93 8.39
C MET A 62 4.96 -4.86 7.46
N VAL A 63 5.92 -4.33 6.68
CA VAL A 63 6.85 -5.15 5.87
C VAL A 63 7.75 -5.99 6.76
N ALA A 64 8.34 -5.40 7.80
CA ALA A 64 9.19 -6.13 8.75
C ALA A 64 8.42 -7.22 9.52
N LYS A 65 7.13 -7.00 9.80
CA LYS A 65 6.20 -7.96 10.40
C LYS A 65 5.72 -9.04 9.42
N GLY A 66 5.99 -8.89 8.12
CA GLY A 66 5.52 -9.79 7.07
C GLY A 66 4.02 -9.70 6.78
N LEU A 67 3.36 -8.60 7.14
CA LEU A 67 1.93 -8.39 6.87
C LEU A 67 1.69 -7.96 5.42
N VAL A 68 2.65 -7.26 4.84
CA VAL A 68 2.64 -6.82 3.44
C VAL A 68 4.02 -6.99 2.82
N SER A 69 4.06 -7.26 1.51
CA SER A 69 5.27 -7.14 0.71
C SER A 69 5.30 -5.78 0.02
N LYS A 70 6.49 -5.17 0.00
CA LYS A 70 6.75 -3.91 -0.70
C LYS A 70 7.63 -4.17 -1.90
N HIS A 71 7.18 -3.72 -3.07
CA HIS A 71 7.90 -3.80 -4.32
C HIS A 71 8.11 -2.40 -4.88
N ASP A 72 9.36 -1.97 -5.03
CA ASP A 72 9.66 -0.67 -5.62
C ASP A 72 9.43 -0.70 -7.14
N CYS A 73 9.00 0.44 -7.68
CA CYS A 73 8.66 0.57 -9.08
C CYS A 73 9.88 0.78 -9.98
N ASP A 74 10.08 -0.10 -10.96
CA ASP A 74 11.06 0.10 -12.03
C ASP A 74 10.77 1.42 -12.78
N GLY A 75 11.71 2.36 -12.74
CA GLY A 75 11.61 3.65 -13.42
C GLY A 75 10.92 4.77 -12.64
N PHE A 76 10.35 4.48 -11.45
CA PHE A 76 9.79 5.48 -10.55
C PHE A 76 10.26 5.22 -9.12
N PRO A 77 11.49 5.66 -8.74
CA PRO A 77 12.09 5.33 -7.45
C PRO A 77 11.32 5.90 -6.25
N GLU A 78 10.40 6.83 -6.49
CA GLU A 78 9.52 7.38 -5.46
C GLU A 78 8.19 6.64 -5.33
N ASP A 79 7.90 5.61 -6.12
CA ASP A 79 6.66 4.85 -6.05
C ASP A 79 6.92 3.38 -5.67
N PHE A 80 5.98 2.78 -4.94
CA PHE A 80 6.08 1.40 -4.50
C PHE A 80 4.71 0.74 -4.43
N CYS A 81 4.66 -0.53 -4.78
CA CYS A 81 3.49 -1.39 -4.64
C CYS A 81 3.50 -2.09 -3.28
N LEU A 82 2.32 -2.17 -2.67
CA LEU A 82 2.08 -3.01 -1.51
C LEU A 82 1.14 -4.13 -1.89
N LYS A 83 1.46 -5.34 -1.46
CA LYS A 83 0.59 -6.51 -1.56
C LYS A 83 0.45 -7.15 -0.19
N LYS A 84 -0.75 -7.60 0.15
CA LYS A 84 -0.98 -8.35 1.38
C LYS A 84 -0.38 -9.76 1.27
N GLU A 85 0.27 -10.20 2.34
CA GLU A 85 0.82 -11.55 2.47
C GLU A 85 -0.01 -12.44 3.38
N ILE A 86 -1.15 -11.94 3.87
CA ILE A 86 -2.04 -12.63 4.80
C ILE A 86 -3.11 -13.37 3.99
N GLU A 87 -3.06 -14.72 4.00
CA GLU A 87 -4.13 -15.63 3.54
C GLU A 87 -5.36 -15.62 4.44
#